data_AF-A0A530M8T9-F1
#
_entry.id   AF-A0A530M8T9-F1
#
_cell.length_a   1.000
_cell.length_b   1.000
_cell.length_c   1.000
_cell.angle_alpha   90.00
_cell.angle_beta   90.00
_cell.angle_gamma   90.00
#
_symmetry.space_group_name_H-M   'P 1'
#
loop_
_entity.id
_entity.type
_entity.pdbx_description
1 polymer ?
#
loop_
_entity_poly.entity_id
_entity_poly.type
_entity_poly.pdbx_seq_one_letter_code
_entity_poly.pdbx_strand_id
1 'polypeptide(L)'
;ALVLLGSLRNLNAVARRALAEASSRNADITIICSGQLRNSRVAIEDSYCAGMIVSQFCELAKDHAVELDDSASLAHGFTISQDSA
;
A
#
# COMPACT_ATOMS: atom_id res chain seq x y z
N ALA A 1 12.79 -13.93 1.00
CA ALA A 1 11.71 -12.92 0.95
C ALA A 1 12.20 -11.73 0.13
N LEU A 2 11.36 -11.15 -0.72
CA LEU A 2 11.66 -9.87 -1.37
C LEU A 2 11.25 -8.75 -0.42
N VAL A 3 12.13 -7.77 -0.20
CA VAL A 3 11.81 -6.56 0.56
C VAL A 3 11.94 -5.37 -0.38
N LEU A 4 10.92 -4.52 -0.38
CA LEU A 4 10.87 -3.30 -1.19
C LEU A 4 10.76 -2.09 -0.26
N LEU A 5 11.40 -0.99 -0.66
CA LEU A 5 11.30 0.29 0.05
C LEU A 5 10.28 1.17 -0.67
N GLY A 6 9.14 1.40 -0.02
CA GLY A 6 8.05 2.23 -0.54
C GLY A 6 8.13 3.66 -0.03
N SER A 7 7.79 4.61 -0.91
CA SER A 7 7.60 6.03 -0.61
C SER A 7 6.66 6.62 -1.65
N LEU A 8 6.09 7.80 -1.38
CA LEU A 8 5.30 8.52 -2.38
C LEU A 8 6.11 8.81 -3.67
N ARG A 9 7.43 8.99 -3.56
CA ARG A 9 8.32 9.32 -4.70
C ARG A 9 8.49 8.17 -5.69
N ASN A 10 8.38 6.93 -5.23
CA ASN A 10 8.55 5.73 -6.06
C ASN A 10 7.29 4.84 -6.06
N LEU A 11 6.14 5.40 -5.68
CA LEU A 11 4.87 4.72 -5.50
C LEU A 11 4.52 3.81 -6.67
N ASN A 12 4.55 4.36 -7.88
CA ASN A 12 4.23 3.62 -9.10
C ASN A 12 5.20 2.45 -9.36
N ALA A 13 6.48 2.63 -9.04
CA ALA A 13 7.48 1.60 -9.26
C ALA A 13 7.36 0.47 -8.22
N VAL A 14 7.16 0.82 -6.95
CA VAL A 14 7.01 -0.17 -5.87
C VAL A 14 5.71 -0.96 -6.04
N ALA A 15 4.61 -0.30 -6.39
CA ALA A 15 3.32 -0.95 -6.56
C ALA A 15 3.36 -2.00 -7.68
N ARG A 16 3.89 -1.62 -8.86
CA ARG A 16 4.05 -2.55 -9.98
C ARG A 16 4.97 -3.73 -9.65
N ARG A 17 6.10 -3.46 -8.97
CA ARG A 17 7.04 -4.52 -8.63
C ARG A 17 6.46 -5.48 -7.59
N ALA A 18 5.78 -4.97 -6.57
CA ALA A 18 5.17 -5.79 -5.53
C ALA A 18 4.06 -6.69 -6.10
N LEU A 19 3.15 -6.14 -6.91
CA LEU A 19 2.10 -6.93 -7.57
C LEU A 19 2.67 -8.00 -8.49
N ALA A 20 3.61 -7.65 -9.37
CA ALA A 20 4.22 -8.62 -10.27
C ALA A 20 4.88 -9.78 -9.50
N GLU A 21 5.56 -9.48 -8.39
CA GLU A 21 6.18 -10.49 -7.56
C GLU A 21 5.13 -11.38 -6.86
N ALA A 22 4.13 -10.76 -6.23
CA ALA A 22 3.03 -11.43 -5.54
C ALA A 22 2.27 -12.38 -6.47
N SER A 23 1.88 -11.90 -7.67
CA SER A 23 1.22 -12.71 -8.69
C SER A 23 2.09 -13.86 -9.18
N SER A 24 3.39 -13.62 -9.41
CA SER A 24 4.30 -14.67 -9.89
C SER A 24 4.53 -15.80 -8.87
N ARG A 25 4.39 -15.50 -7.58
CA ARG A 25 4.65 -16.43 -6.47
C ARG A 25 3.39 -16.95 -5.80
N ASN A 26 2.21 -16.46 -6.19
CA ASN A 26 0.95 -16.67 -5.49
C ASN A 26 1.09 -16.38 -3.98
N ALA A 27 1.54 -15.17 -3.66
CA ALA A 27 1.88 -14.74 -2.30
C ALA A 27 1.22 -13.42 -1.92
N ASP A 28 1.02 -13.22 -0.62
CA ASP A 28 0.46 -11.97 -0.07
C ASP A 28 1.50 -10.84 -0.05
N ILE A 29 1.01 -9.60 0.02
CA ILE A 29 1.82 -8.39 0.19
C ILE A 29 1.56 -7.81 1.58
N THR A 30 2.62 -7.54 2.32
CA THR A 30 2.53 -6.81 3.60
C THR A 30 3.25 -5.47 3.48
N ILE A 31 2.57 -4.39 3.87
CA ILE A 31 3.19 -3.06 3.99
C ILE A 31 3.53 -2.82 5.46
N ILE A 32 4.80 -2.53 5.74
CA ILE A 32 5.29 -2.27 7.09
C ILE A 32 5.58 -0.78 7.21
N CYS A 33 4.73 -0.07 7.95
CA CYS A 33 4.98 1.32 8.33
C CYS A 33 6.06 1.37 9.42
N SER A 34 7.02 2.28 9.28
CA SER A 34 8.10 2.46 10.26
C SER A 34 7.57 3.07 11.57
N GLY A 35 6.51 3.87 11.49
CA GLY A 35 5.95 4.55 12.65
C GLY A 35 6.90 5.63 13.18
N GLN A 36 6.54 6.17 14.35
CA GLN A 36 7.36 7.14 15.07
C GLN A 36 7.85 6.56 16.40
N LEU A 37 8.88 7.19 16.98
CA LEU A 37 9.42 6.83 18.30
C LEU A 37 9.72 5.33 18.44
N ARG A 38 10.50 4.76 17.52
CA ARG A 38 10.86 3.33 17.48
C ARG A 38 9.61 2.42 17.45
N ASN A 39 8.70 2.70 16.53
CA ASN A 39 7.49 1.91 16.27
C ASN A 39 6.47 1.93 17.44
N SER A 40 6.60 2.85 18.41
CA SER A 40 5.67 2.96 19.54
C SER A 40 4.45 3.82 19.22
N ARG A 41 4.45 4.51 18.07
CA ARG A 41 3.34 5.34 17.60
C ARG A 41 3.12 5.16 16.10
N VAL A 42 1.85 5.19 15.70
CA VAL A 42 1.45 5.29 14.30
C VAL A 42 1.91 6.64 13.75
N ALA A 43 2.56 6.61 12.60
CA ALA A 43 2.91 7.80 11.82
C ALA A 43 1.83 7.99 10.75
N ILE A 44 1.13 9.12 10.75
CA ILE A 44 0.03 9.36 9.80
C ILE A 44 0.56 9.40 8.37
N GLU A 45 1.75 9.96 8.17
CA GLU A 45 2.46 10.02 6.91
C GLU A 45 2.79 8.64 6.33
N ASP A 46 3.15 7.68 7.20
CA ASP A 46 3.41 6.30 6.78
C ASP A 46 2.10 5.60 6.40
N SER A 47 1.04 5.77 7.21
CA SER A 47 -0.29 5.23 6.92
C SER A 47 -0.86 5.79 5.61
N TYR A 48 -0.67 7.09 5.36
CA TYR A 48 -1.04 7.72 4.10
C TYR A 48 -0.24 7.14 2.93
N CYS A 49 1.09 6.98 3.07
CA CYS A 49 1.91 6.36 2.04
C CYS A 49 1.49 4.90 1.76
N ALA A 50 1.18 4.12 2.80
CA ALA A 50 0.64 2.77 2.67
C ALA A 50 -0.70 2.78 1.92
N GLY A 51 -1.61 3.68 2.31
CA GLY A 51 -2.91 3.87 1.64
C GLY A 51 -2.78 4.17 0.16
N MET A 52 -1.88 5.08 -0.21
CA MET A 52 -1.62 5.43 -1.60
C MET A 52 -1.05 4.24 -2.40
N ILE A 53 -0.21 3.39 -1.78
CA ILE A 53 0.29 2.16 -2.41
C ILE A 53 -0.86 1.14 -2.58
N VAL A 54 -1.72 0.97 -1.57
CA VAL A 54 -2.90 0.09 -1.64
C VAL A 54 -3.86 0.54 -2.74
N SER A 55 -4.15 1.84 -2.84
CA SER A 55 -4.98 2.38 -3.94
C SER A 55 -4.38 2.06 -5.30
N GLN A 56 -3.05 2.20 -5.43
CA GLN A 56 -2.37 1.84 -6.67
C GLN A 56 -2.47 0.35 -6.97
N PHE A 57 -2.51 -0.53 -5.96
CA PHE A 57 -2.75 -1.95 -6.17
C PHE A 57 -4.14 -2.21 -6.74
N CYS A 58 -5.17 -1.62 -6.14
CA CYS A 58 -6.55 -1.75 -6.61
C CYS A 58 -6.70 -1.26 -8.07
N GLU A 59 -6.09 -0.12 -8.41
CA GLU A 59 -6.08 0.42 -9.78
C GLU A 59 -5.36 -0.50 -10.78
N LEU A 60 -4.22 -1.08 -10.39
CA LEU A 60 -3.42 -1.95 -11.25
C LEU A 60 -4.04 -3.35 -11.43
N ALA A 61 -4.76 -3.84 -10.42
CA ALA A 61 -5.31 -5.19 -10.41
C ALA A 61 -6.54 -5.33 -11.32
N LYS A 62 -7.23 -4.23 -11.67
CA LYS A 62 -8.38 -4.14 -12.59
C LYS A 62 -9.42 -5.26 -12.42
N ASP A 63 -9.21 -6.39 -13.10
CA ASP A 63 -10.11 -7.55 -13.18
C ASP A 63 -9.87 -8.60 -12.08
N HIS A 64 -8.76 -8.47 -11.33
CA HIS A 64 -8.44 -9.34 -10.20
C HIS A 64 -8.77 -8.61 -8.90
N ALA A 65 -9.62 -9.21 -8.07
CA ALA A 65 -9.93 -8.66 -6.77
C ALA A 65 -8.67 -8.70 -5.88
N VAL A 66 -8.21 -7.54 -5.43
CA VAL A 66 -7.26 -7.43 -4.32
C VAL A 66 -8.07 -7.54 -3.04
N GLU A 67 -7.85 -8.61 -2.28
CA GLU A 67 -8.41 -8.73 -0.94
C GLU A 67 -7.60 -7.86 0.03
N LEU A 68 -8.29 -6.99 0.75
CA LEU A 68 -7.69 -6.09 1.73
C LEU A 68 -8.06 -6.56 3.14
N ASP A 69 -7.05 -6.71 3.99
CA ASP A 69 -7.29 -6.84 5.43
C ASP A 69 -7.80 -5.51 6.03
N ASP A 70 -8.22 -5.54 7.30
CA ASP A 70 -8.78 -4.37 7.99
C ASP A 70 -7.81 -3.18 7.99
N SER A 71 -6.51 -3.45 8.13
CA SER A 71 -5.48 -2.41 8.22
C SER A 71 -5.19 -1.79 6.85
N ALA A 72 -5.19 -2.58 5.79
CA ALA A 72 -5.08 -2.15 4.41
C ALA A 72 -6.32 -1.39 3.97
N SER A 73 -7.52 -1.82 4.38
CA SER A 73 -8.78 -1.11 4.15
C SER A 73 -8.81 0.25 4.85
N LEU A 74 -8.36 0.30 6.11
CA LEU A 74 -8.22 1.55 6.86
C LEU A 74 -7.18 2.48 6.22
N ALA A 75 -6.03 1.95 5.80
CA ALA A 75 -5.00 2.71 5.09
C ALA A 75 -5.51 3.25 3.75
N HIS A 76 -6.22 2.44 2.97
CA HIS A 76 -6.85 2.85 1.71
C HIS A 76 -7.80 4.04 1.91
N GLY A 77 -8.53 4.09 3.03
CA GLY A 77 -9.38 5.21 3.39
C GLY A 77 -8.66 6.56 3.60
N PHE A 78 -7.32 6.58 3.74
CA PHE A 78 -6.56 7.83 3.80
C PHE A 78 -6.42 8.51 2.43
N THR A 79 -6.78 7.85 1.33
CA THR A 79 -6.81 8.51 0.03
C THR A 79 -8.01 9.45 -0.01
N ILE A 80 -7.72 10.76 0.09
CA ILE A 80 -8.72 11.82 0.03
C ILE A 80 -9.53 11.62 -1.25
N SER A 81 -10.85 11.43 -1.07
CA SER A 81 -11.84 11.43 -2.15
C SER A 81 -11.56 12.63 -3.06
N GLN A 82 -11.24 12.38 -4.33
CA GLN A 82 -11.21 13.45 -5.33
C GLN A 82 -12.62 13.96 -5.68
N ASP A 83 -13.68 13.40 -5.07
CA ASP A 83 -15.07 13.83 -5.29
C ASP A 83 -15.47 14.98 -4.34
N SER A 84 -14.67 16.04 -4.29
CA SER A 84 -15.04 17.27 -3.59
C SER A 84 -14.60 18.50 -4.37
N ALA A 85 -15.32 18.80 -5.46
CA ALA A 85 -15.89 20.11 -5.81
C ALA A 85 -16.60 20.02 -7.18
#